data_AF-A0A1Z5LF76-F1
#
_entry.id   AF-A0A1Z5LF76-F1
#
_cell.length_a   1.000
_cell.length_b   1.000
_cell.length_c   1.000
_cell.angle_alpha   90.00
_cell.angle_beta   90.00
_cell.angle_gamma   90.00
#
_symmetry.space_group_name_H-M   'P 1'
#
loop_
_entity.id
_entity.type
_entity.pdbx_description
1 polymer ?
#
loop_
_entity_poly.entity_id
_entity_poly.type
_entity_poly.pdbx_seq_one_letter_code
_entity_poly.pdbx_strand_id
1 'polypeptide(L)'
;MVTVDRQTFHQSKTFPFRVHNKLVQCIKPEVYIDPKAAQISGLDNKILEHQQVFKEVVSAVKAFLDSLPRPVCLLAHNGSRFDYPILRDELERAGALENLDIYCCDTIDAMKHILRGDSASCNKKGRNSFSLNALYSKLCGRRKNAHQAEQDCLDLMRVCHHDSKAFLEYIDSHAVRFTTHGIKKK
;
A
#
# COMPACT_ATOMS: atom_id res chain seq x y z
N MET A 1 5.87 -4.78 2.69
CA MET A 1 5.80 -3.38 3.15
C MET A 1 7.10 -2.67 2.81
N VAL A 2 7.02 -1.50 2.19
CA VAL A 2 8.16 -0.58 1.99
C VAL A 2 7.80 0.71 2.69
N THR A 3 8.71 1.26 3.49
CA THR A 3 8.44 2.39 4.37
C THR A 3 9.51 3.45 4.21
N VAL A 4 9.12 4.70 4.33
CA VAL A 4 9.98 5.88 4.29
C VAL A 4 9.44 6.86 5.32
N ASP A 5 10.32 7.49 6.09
CA ASP A 5 9.91 8.50 7.04
C ASP A 5 9.48 9.78 6.32
N ARG A 6 8.66 10.59 7.00
CA ARG A 6 8.07 11.80 6.42
C ARG A 6 9.12 12.80 5.94
N GLN A 7 10.22 12.95 6.68
CA GLN A 7 11.27 13.91 6.34
C GLN A 7 11.98 13.47 5.06
N THR A 8 12.37 12.20 4.97
CA THR A 8 12.98 11.63 3.77
C THR A 8 12.04 11.72 2.57
N PHE A 9 10.76 11.39 2.75
CA PHE A 9 9.75 11.50 1.68
C PHE A 9 9.59 12.95 1.19
N HIS A 10 9.57 13.93 2.09
CA HIS A 10 9.42 15.33 1.69
C HIS A 10 10.67 15.92 1.03
N GLN A 11 11.87 15.64 1.57
CA GLN A 11 13.11 16.31 1.19
C GLN A 11 13.83 15.66 0.00
N SER A 12 13.57 14.38 -0.28
CA SER A 12 14.29 13.64 -1.31
C SER A 12 13.94 14.10 -2.73
N LYS A 13 14.96 14.47 -3.50
CA LYS A 13 14.82 14.82 -4.93
C LYS A 13 15.06 13.63 -5.86
N THR A 14 15.56 12.52 -5.33
CA THR A 14 15.96 11.33 -6.10
C THR A 14 15.20 10.10 -5.64
N PHE A 15 14.94 9.19 -6.58
CA PHE A 15 14.34 7.89 -6.32
C PHE A 15 15.23 6.78 -6.91
N PRO A 16 15.43 5.63 -6.22
CA PRO A 16 14.84 5.25 -4.94
C PRO A 16 15.40 6.07 -3.75
N PHE A 17 14.60 6.22 -2.70
CA PHE A 17 15.05 6.85 -1.45
C PHE A 17 16.17 6.03 -0.81
N ARG A 18 17.21 6.68 -0.28
CA ARG A 18 18.34 5.99 0.36
C ARG A 18 17.99 5.43 1.74
N VAL A 19 17.11 6.13 2.46
CA VAL A 19 16.62 5.76 3.79
C VAL A 19 15.21 5.21 3.63
N HIS A 20 15.08 3.89 3.64
CA HIS A 20 13.80 3.20 3.67
C HIS A 20 13.98 1.86 4.38
N ASN A 21 12.91 1.36 5.02
CA ASN A 21 12.89 0.01 5.58
C ASN A 21 11.93 -0.86 4.79
N LYS A 22 12.24 -2.16 4.68
CA LYS A 22 11.43 -3.13 3.94
C LYS A 22 11.20 -4.37 4.79
N LEU A 23 9.96 -4.87 4.73
CA LEU A 23 9.59 -6.20 5.18
C LEU A 23 8.87 -6.90 4.03
N VAL A 24 9.47 -7.97 3.52
CA VAL A 24 8.92 -8.78 2.42
C VAL A 24 8.95 -10.23 2.87
N GLN A 25 7.79 -10.88 2.89
CA GLN A 25 7.66 -12.28 3.28
C GLN A 25 6.64 -12.97 2.36
N CYS A 26 6.98 -14.17 1.90
CA CYS A 26 6.01 -15.09 1.31
C CYS A 26 5.28 -15.80 2.44
N ILE A 27 3.95 -15.85 2.35
CA ILE A 27 3.09 -16.42 3.39
C ILE A 27 2.32 -17.58 2.77
N LYS A 28 2.31 -18.72 3.46
CA LYS A 28 1.51 -19.88 3.09
C LYS A 28 0.03 -19.57 3.35
N PRO A 29 -0.82 -19.55 2.31
CA PRO A 29 -2.26 -19.42 2.54
C PRO A 29 -2.82 -20.73 3.10
N GLU A 30 -3.80 -20.61 3.99
CA GLU A 30 -4.53 -21.75 4.57
C GLU A 30 -5.71 -22.18 3.69
N VAL A 31 -5.88 -21.53 2.54
CA VAL A 31 -6.92 -21.80 1.53
C VAL A 31 -6.31 -21.93 0.14
N TYR A 32 -7.08 -22.47 -0.79
CA TYR A 32 -6.69 -22.58 -2.19
C TYR A 32 -6.51 -21.20 -2.84
N ILE A 33 -5.39 -21.01 -3.55
CA ILE A 33 -5.15 -19.82 -4.36
C ILE A 33 -5.88 -19.97 -5.70
N ASP A 34 -6.73 -18.99 -6.02
CA ASP A 34 -7.41 -18.93 -7.31
C ASP A 34 -6.42 -19.02 -8.49
N PRO A 35 -6.71 -19.77 -9.57
CA PRO A 35 -5.78 -19.97 -10.67
C PRO A 35 -5.33 -18.67 -11.34
N LYS A 36 -6.21 -17.66 -11.40
CA LYS A 36 -5.87 -16.37 -11.99
C LYS A 36 -4.92 -15.58 -11.09
N ALA A 37 -5.14 -15.62 -9.78
CA ALA A 37 -4.23 -15.02 -8.81
C ALA A 37 -2.85 -15.68 -8.85
N ALA A 38 -2.80 -17.02 -8.96
CA ALA A 38 -1.56 -17.76 -9.10
C ALA A 38 -0.82 -17.42 -10.40
N GLN A 39 -1.53 -17.32 -11.52
CA GLN A 39 -0.95 -16.90 -12.81
C GLN A 39 -0.33 -15.50 -12.74
N ILE A 40 -1.03 -14.55 -12.10
CA ILE A 40 -0.60 -13.15 -12.04
C ILE A 40 0.61 -12.98 -11.11
N SER A 41 0.57 -13.60 -9.93
CA SER A 41 1.62 -13.44 -8.91
C SER A 41 2.80 -14.39 -9.09
N GLY A 42 2.62 -15.49 -9.82
CA GLY A 42 3.57 -16.60 -9.85
C GLY A 42 3.62 -17.39 -8.54
N LEU A 43 2.64 -17.21 -7.64
CA LEU A 43 2.54 -17.89 -6.35
C LEU A 43 1.36 -18.86 -6.31
N ASP A 44 1.61 -20.12 -5.99
CA ASP A 44 0.57 -21.14 -5.76
C ASP A 44 0.79 -21.86 -4.41
N ASN A 45 -0.19 -22.68 -4.02
CA ASN A 45 -0.12 -23.42 -2.76
C ASN A 45 1.07 -24.38 -2.68
N LYS A 46 1.57 -24.87 -3.83
CA LYS A 46 2.66 -25.85 -3.89
C LYS A 46 3.99 -25.16 -3.58
N ILE A 47 4.32 -24.08 -4.26
CA ILE A 47 5.61 -23.40 -4.03
C ILE A 47 5.67 -22.69 -2.66
N LEU A 48 4.51 -22.40 -2.07
CA LEU A 48 4.39 -21.81 -0.73
C LEU A 48 4.26 -22.85 0.39
N GLU A 49 4.31 -24.16 0.09
CA GLU A 49 3.95 -25.21 1.05
C GLU A 49 4.83 -25.23 2.32
N HIS A 50 6.09 -24.79 2.18
CA HIS A 50 7.09 -24.71 3.24
C HIS A 50 7.21 -23.32 3.88
N GLN A 51 6.39 -22.35 3.46
CA GLN A 51 6.34 -21.04 4.10
C GLN A 51 5.45 -21.08 5.35
N GLN A 52 5.60 -20.07 6.20
CA GLN A 52 4.77 -19.91 7.39
C GLN A 52 3.41 -19.31 7.04
N VAL A 53 2.37 -19.67 7.79
CA VAL A 53 1.04 -19.06 7.70
C VAL A 53 1.02 -17.68 8.39
N PHE A 54 -0.01 -16.87 8.14
CA PHE A 54 -0.05 -15.48 8.60
C PHE A 54 0.11 -15.34 10.13
N LYS A 55 -0.55 -16.19 10.92
CA LYS A 55 -0.49 -16.14 12.39
C LYS A 55 0.92 -16.30 12.96
N GLU A 56 1.82 -17.02 12.28
CA GLU A 56 3.19 -17.24 12.76
C GLU A 56 4.10 -16.04 12.43
N VAL A 57 3.80 -15.32 11.33
CA VAL A 57 4.58 -14.17 10.89
C VAL A 57 4.12 -12.84 11.47
N VAL A 58 2.94 -12.80 12.11
CA VAL A 58 2.33 -11.57 12.62
C VAL A 58 3.23 -10.83 13.62
N SER A 59 4.02 -11.57 14.40
CA SER A 59 4.99 -11.00 15.35
C SER A 59 6.06 -10.16 14.65
N ALA A 60 6.56 -10.61 13.49
CA ALA A 60 7.51 -9.88 12.68
C ALA A 60 6.89 -8.62 12.06
N VAL A 61 5.64 -8.71 11.61
CA VAL A 61 4.89 -7.54 11.09
C VAL A 61 4.73 -6.48 12.19
N LYS A 62 4.35 -6.89 13.40
CA LYS A 62 4.20 -5.98 14.55
C LYS A 62 5.53 -5.34 14.94
N ALA A 63 6.58 -6.15 15.12
CA ALA A 63 7.91 -5.65 15.45
C ALA A 63 8.44 -4.66 14.40
N PHE A 64 8.17 -4.93 13.12
CA PHE A 64 8.51 -4.00 12.04
C PHE A 64 7.76 -2.67 12.19
N LEU A 65 6.44 -2.70 12.37
CA LEU A 65 5.63 -1.49 12.57
C LEU A 65 6.03 -0.72 13.84
N ASP A 66 6.33 -1.42 14.93
CA ASP A 66 6.72 -0.81 16.20
C ASP A 66 8.10 -0.15 16.15
N SER A 67 8.95 -0.57 15.23
CA SER A 67 10.26 0.05 14.98
C SER A 67 10.20 1.37 14.20
N LEU A 68 9.05 1.72 13.62
CA LEU A 68 8.90 2.90 12.78
C LEU A 68 8.59 4.16 13.61
N PRO A 69 9.04 5.36 13.17
CA PRO A 69 8.62 6.62 13.76
C PRO A 69 7.09 6.78 13.73
N ARG A 70 6.51 7.26 14.84
CA ARG A 70 5.07 7.50 14.97
C ARG A 70 4.69 8.92 14.53
N PRO A 71 3.47 9.13 14.00
CA PRO A 71 2.46 8.11 13.68
C PRO A 71 2.80 7.33 12.39
N VAL A 72 2.36 6.08 12.32
CA VAL A 72 2.49 5.23 11.11
C VAL A 72 1.19 5.25 10.31
N CYS A 73 1.28 5.47 8.99
CA CYS A 73 0.14 5.42 8.06
C CYS A 73 0.39 4.39 6.95
N LEU A 74 -0.49 3.39 6.84
CA LEU A 74 -0.50 2.42 5.77
C LEU A 74 -1.06 3.04 4.49
N LEU A 75 -0.32 2.90 3.40
CA LEU A 75 -0.70 3.36 2.08
C LEU A 75 -0.76 2.17 1.12
N ALA A 76 -1.94 1.95 0.57
CA ALA A 76 -2.20 0.93 -0.44
C ALA A 76 -3.05 1.51 -1.57
N HIS A 77 -3.02 0.84 -2.73
CA HIS A 77 -3.65 1.30 -3.95
C HIS A 77 -4.92 0.51 -4.22
N ASN A 78 -6.08 1.15 -4.02
CA ASN A 78 -7.36 0.46 -3.81
C ASN A 78 -7.42 -0.28 -2.45
N GLY A 79 -6.63 0.16 -1.48
CA GLY A 79 -6.51 -0.48 -0.17
C GLY A 79 -7.84 -0.64 0.55
N SER A 80 -8.73 0.35 0.47
CA SER A 80 -10.04 0.31 1.14
C SER A 80 -10.94 -0.83 0.65
N ARG A 81 -10.70 -1.32 -0.57
CA ARG A 81 -11.49 -2.38 -1.19
C ARG A 81 -10.70 -3.68 -1.37
N PHE A 82 -9.42 -3.71 -0.98
CA PHE A 82 -8.55 -4.85 -1.21
C PHE A 82 -7.60 -5.11 -0.03
N ASP A 83 -6.48 -4.40 0.06
CA ASP A 83 -5.43 -4.70 1.03
C ASP A 83 -5.89 -4.56 2.48
N TYR A 84 -6.66 -3.51 2.81
CA TYR A 84 -7.05 -3.21 4.19
C TYR A 84 -8.03 -4.24 4.76
N PRO A 85 -9.13 -4.62 4.07
CA PRO A 85 -9.98 -5.71 4.53
C PRO A 85 -9.23 -7.03 4.73
N ILE A 86 -8.39 -7.43 3.76
CA ILE A 86 -7.65 -8.70 3.86
C ILE A 86 -6.70 -8.67 5.06
N LEU A 87 -5.88 -7.61 5.18
CA LEU A 87 -4.93 -7.48 6.28
C LEU A 87 -5.63 -7.41 7.64
N ARG A 88 -6.76 -6.71 7.73
CA ARG A 88 -7.53 -6.62 8.98
C ARG A 88 -8.06 -7.99 9.40
N ASP A 89 -8.67 -8.72 8.48
CA ASP A 89 -9.23 -10.04 8.76
C ASP A 89 -8.13 -11.04 9.17
N GLU A 90 -6.94 -10.96 8.55
CA GLU A 90 -5.76 -11.76 8.96
C GLU A 90 -5.24 -11.37 10.36
N LEU A 91 -5.17 -10.07 10.66
CA LEU A 91 -4.78 -9.58 11.98
C LEU A 91 -5.79 -9.93 13.07
N GLU A 92 -7.10 -9.91 12.74
CA GLU A 92 -8.17 -10.30 13.65
C GLU A 92 -8.10 -11.79 13.97
N ARG A 93 -7.95 -12.65 12.95
CA ARG A 93 -7.73 -14.10 13.15
C ARG A 93 -6.49 -14.42 13.99
N ALA A 94 -5.45 -13.60 13.87
CA ALA A 94 -4.23 -13.73 14.64
C ALA A 94 -4.30 -13.08 16.05
N GLY A 95 -5.43 -12.48 16.45
CA GLY A 95 -5.57 -11.79 17.74
C GLY A 95 -4.68 -10.55 17.87
N ALA A 96 -4.26 -9.97 16.75
CA ALA A 96 -3.26 -8.91 16.69
C ALA A 96 -3.85 -7.51 16.41
N LEU A 97 -5.12 -7.42 16.01
CA LEU A 97 -5.74 -6.19 15.50
C LEU A 97 -5.85 -5.07 16.54
N GLU A 98 -6.34 -5.36 17.75
CA GLU A 98 -6.60 -4.35 18.79
C GLU A 98 -5.32 -3.65 19.28
N ASN A 99 -4.17 -4.28 19.10
CA ASN A 99 -2.87 -3.80 19.55
C ASN A 99 -2.16 -2.88 18.53
N LEU A 100 -2.83 -2.49 17.45
CA LEU A 100 -2.23 -1.69 16.37
C LEU A 100 -2.68 -0.23 16.42
N ASP A 101 -1.77 0.64 16.82
CA ASP A 101 -1.90 2.10 16.70
C ASP A 101 -1.35 2.61 15.37
N ILE A 102 -2.09 2.32 14.29
CA ILE A 102 -1.72 2.73 12.93
C ILE A 102 -2.90 3.34 12.19
N TYR A 103 -2.59 4.21 11.25
CA TYR A 103 -3.53 4.85 10.35
C TYR A 103 -3.48 4.19 8.97
N CYS A 104 -4.44 4.50 8.11
CA CYS A 104 -4.40 4.14 6.70
C CYS A 104 -5.06 5.21 5.82
N CYS A 105 -4.65 5.27 4.55
CA CYS A 105 -5.27 6.14 3.55
C CYS A 105 -5.19 5.51 2.15
N ASP A 106 -6.26 5.60 1.36
CA ASP A 106 -6.28 5.02 0.02
C ASP A 106 -5.60 5.94 -1.01
N THR A 107 -4.57 5.44 -1.66
CA THR A 107 -3.81 6.24 -2.63
C THR A 107 -4.58 6.52 -3.91
N ILE A 108 -5.61 5.74 -4.27
CA ILE A 108 -6.43 6.06 -5.44
C ILE A 108 -7.14 7.41 -5.25
N ASP A 109 -7.71 7.64 -4.06
CA ASP A 109 -8.46 8.86 -3.81
C ASP A 109 -7.54 10.06 -3.59
N ALA A 110 -6.37 9.84 -2.96
CA ALA A 110 -5.29 10.84 -2.91
C ALA A 110 -4.85 11.28 -4.31
N MET A 111 -4.52 10.32 -5.19
CA MET A 111 -4.03 10.65 -6.53
C MET A 111 -5.12 11.26 -7.42
N LYS A 112 -6.40 10.90 -7.22
CA LYS A 112 -7.51 11.62 -7.87
C LYS A 112 -7.59 13.07 -7.41
N HIS A 113 -7.47 13.32 -6.11
CA HIS A 113 -7.54 14.68 -5.56
C HIS A 113 -6.43 15.56 -6.16
N ILE A 114 -5.19 15.09 -6.09
CA ILE A 114 -4.00 15.82 -6.59
C ILE A 114 -4.12 16.08 -8.09
N LEU A 115 -4.35 15.04 -8.91
CA LEU A 115 -4.33 15.19 -10.37
C LEU A 115 -5.58 15.88 -10.95
N ARG A 116 -6.69 15.95 -10.20
CA ARG A 116 -7.90 16.68 -10.62
C ARG A 116 -7.88 18.13 -10.15
N GLY A 117 -7.26 18.44 -9.01
CA GLY A 117 -7.06 19.81 -8.50
C GLY A 117 -6.28 20.70 -9.48
N ASP A 118 -5.33 20.10 -10.21
CA ASP A 118 -4.57 20.78 -11.28
C ASP A 118 -5.40 21.04 -12.56
N SER A 119 -6.57 20.41 -12.68
CA SER A 119 -7.37 20.36 -13.92
C SER A 119 -8.58 21.31 -13.90
N ALA A 120 -8.47 22.49 -13.29
CA ALA A 120 -9.51 23.53 -13.41
C ALA A 120 -9.61 24.13 -14.85
N SER A 121 -8.73 23.75 -15.79
CA SER A 121 -8.63 24.38 -17.11
C SER A 121 -8.74 23.46 -18.35
N CYS A 122 -9.12 22.18 -18.27
CA CYS A 122 -9.49 21.49 -19.51
C CYS A 122 -10.58 20.42 -19.40
N ASN A 123 -11.69 20.67 -20.11
CA ASN A 123 -12.77 19.75 -20.45
C ASN A 123 -12.29 18.59 -21.35
N LYS A 124 -11.36 17.76 -20.89
CA LYS A 124 -11.08 16.48 -21.56
C LYS A 124 -11.71 15.35 -20.76
N LYS A 125 -12.90 14.92 -21.22
CA LYS A 125 -13.60 13.68 -20.82
C LYS A 125 -12.83 12.42 -21.27
N GLY A 126 -11.52 12.36 -20.98
CA GLY A 126 -10.76 11.12 -21.04
C GLY A 126 -10.99 10.35 -19.76
N ARG A 127 -11.44 9.10 -19.86
CA ARG A 127 -11.63 8.22 -18.71
C ARG A 127 -10.26 7.88 -18.13
N ASN A 128 -9.69 8.79 -17.34
CA ASN A 128 -8.38 8.62 -16.73
C ASN A 128 -8.42 7.40 -15.80
N SER A 129 -7.73 6.33 -16.19
CA SER A 129 -7.49 5.20 -15.31
C SER A 129 -6.59 5.65 -14.18
N PHE A 130 -7.00 5.36 -12.95
CA PHE A 130 -6.19 5.57 -11.75
C PHE A 130 -5.60 4.25 -11.27
N SER A 131 -5.46 3.24 -12.14
CA SER A 131 -4.69 2.05 -11.77
C SER A 131 -3.22 2.39 -11.59
N LEU A 132 -2.53 1.63 -10.74
CA LEU A 132 -1.09 1.84 -10.47
C LEU A 132 -0.28 1.86 -11.77
N ASN A 133 -0.60 0.95 -12.71
CA ASN A 133 0.05 0.92 -14.01
C ASN A 133 -0.17 2.21 -14.83
N ALA A 134 -1.39 2.74 -14.85
CA ALA A 134 -1.69 3.97 -15.57
C ALA A 134 -1.02 5.20 -14.93
N LEU A 135 -1.06 5.31 -13.60
CA LEU A 135 -0.42 6.40 -12.87
C LEU A 135 1.10 6.37 -13.04
N TYR A 136 1.73 5.22 -12.84
CA TYR A 136 3.17 5.10 -13.02
C TYR A 136 3.59 5.40 -14.46
N SER A 137 2.86 4.87 -15.45
CA SER A 137 3.12 5.16 -16.87
C SER A 137 3.07 6.65 -17.18
N LYS A 138 2.10 7.36 -16.60
CA LYS A 138 1.90 8.80 -16.80
C LYS A 138 2.96 9.65 -16.09
N LEU A 139 3.34 9.29 -14.86
CA LEU A 139 4.12 10.16 -13.98
C LEU A 139 5.60 9.77 -13.85
N CYS A 140 5.94 8.50 -14.09
CA CYS A 140 7.25 7.94 -13.76
C CYS A 140 7.92 7.21 -14.95
N GLY A 141 7.22 7.04 -16.07
CA GLY A 141 7.69 6.30 -17.24
C GLY A 141 7.30 4.82 -17.18
N ARG A 142 8.11 3.92 -17.73
CA ARG A 142 7.70 2.51 -17.90
C ARG A 142 7.90 1.66 -16.64
N ARG A 143 6.88 0.88 -16.25
CA ARG A 143 6.98 -0.13 -15.18
C ARG A 143 7.80 -1.35 -15.62
N LYS A 144 8.51 -1.95 -14.66
CA LYS A 144 9.14 -3.27 -14.77
C LYS A 144 8.62 -4.15 -13.64
N ASN A 145 8.59 -5.47 -13.84
CA ASN A 145 8.26 -6.46 -12.79
C ASN A 145 6.93 -6.18 -12.05
N ALA A 146 5.86 -5.92 -12.80
CA ALA A 146 4.53 -5.81 -12.22
C ALA A 146 4.12 -7.13 -11.54
N HIS A 147 3.29 -7.04 -10.50
CA HIS A 147 2.75 -8.20 -9.76
C HIS A 147 3.71 -8.86 -8.77
N GLN A 148 4.82 -8.20 -8.43
CA GLN A 148 5.59 -8.52 -7.25
C GLN A 148 5.28 -7.51 -6.15
N ALA A 149 4.89 -7.98 -4.97
CA ALA A 149 4.44 -7.13 -3.87
C ALA A 149 5.44 -6.02 -3.51
N GLU A 150 6.74 -6.34 -3.46
CA GLU A 150 7.78 -5.34 -3.19
C GLU A 150 7.85 -4.26 -4.28
N GLN A 151 7.86 -4.66 -5.55
CA GLN A 151 7.96 -3.72 -6.67
C GLN A 151 6.69 -2.87 -6.80
N ASP A 152 5.51 -3.45 -6.58
CA ASP A 152 4.26 -2.70 -6.55
C ASP A 152 4.26 -1.65 -5.42
N CYS A 153 4.81 -1.97 -4.23
CA CYS A 153 5.01 -0.98 -3.17
C CYS A 153 6.00 0.13 -3.56
N LEU A 154 7.14 -0.22 -4.18
CA LEU A 154 8.13 0.77 -4.63
C LEU A 154 7.56 1.70 -5.71
N ASP A 155 6.82 1.13 -6.67
CA ASP A 155 6.20 1.89 -7.74
C ASP A 155 5.09 2.80 -7.21
N LEU A 156 4.29 2.31 -6.24
CA LEU A 156 3.30 3.13 -5.56
C LEU A 156 3.95 4.29 -4.79
N MET A 157 5.02 4.01 -4.04
CA MET A 157 5.78 5.04 -3.32
C MET A 157 6.31 6.11 -4.27
N ARG A 158 6.81 5.72 -5.44
CA ARG A 158 7.28 6.66 -6.47
C ARG A 158 6.14 7.51 -7.05
N VAL A 159 4.99 6.90 -7.31
CA VAL A 159 3.78 7.61 -7.78
C VAL A 159 3.33 8.65 -6.77
N CYS A 160 3.26 8.29 -5.49
CA CYS A 160 2.86 9.21 -4.42
C CYS A 160 3.85 10.36 -4.24
N HIS A 161 5.14 10.12 -4.52
CA HIS A 161 6.20 11.14 -4.43
C HIS A 161 6.16 12.18 -5.56
N HIS A 162 5.35 11.98 -6.61
CA HIS A 162 5.30 12.89 -7.76
C HIS A 162 5.00 14.34 -7.36
N ASP A 163 4.03 14.53 -6.47
CA ASP A 163 3.79 15.78 -5.75
C ASP A 163 3.78 15.48 -4.26
N SER A 164 4.97 15.35 -3.67
CA SER A 164 5.14 14.95 -2.28
C SER A 164 4.48 15.93 -1.31
N LYS A 165 4.40 17.21 -1.64
CA LYS A 165 3.77 18.23 -0.79
C LYS A 165 2.25 18.06 -0.76
N ALA A 166 1.60 18.09 -1.92
CA ALA A 166 0.14 17.93 -1.99
C ALA A 166 -0.29 16.54 -1.47
N PHE A 167 0.53 15.51 -1.70
CA PHE A 167 0.28 14.19 -1.17
C PHE A 167 0.30 14.17 0.36
N LEU A 168 1.33 14.72 1.00
CA LEU A 168 1.40 14.77 2.47
C LEU A 168 0.25 15.58 3.07
N GLU A 169 -0.12 16.71 2.48
CA GLU A 169 -1.26 17.53 2.91
C GLU A 169 -2.59 16.75 2.82
N TYR A 170 -2.77 15.94 1.77
CA TYR A 170 -3.91 15.05 1.64
C TYR A 170 -3.92 13.97 2.73
N ILE A 171 -2.77 13.32 2.98
CA ILE A 171 -2.66 12.28 4.02
C ILE A 171 -2.99 12.85 5.40
N ASP A 172 -2.48 14.03 5.74
CA ASP A 172 -2.73 14.67 7.04
C ASP A 172 -4.22 14.93 7.31
N SER A 173 -4.99 15.16 6.25
CA SER A 173 -6.43 15.48 6.34
C SER A 173 -7.35 14.28 6.17
N HIS A 174 -6.88 13.16 5.59
CA HIS A 174 -7.72 12.02 5.22
C HIS A 174 -7.29 10.69 5.82
N ALA A 175 -6.15 10.60 6.50
CA ALA A 175 -5.75 9.39 7.19
C ALA A 175 -6.74 9.05 8.31
N VAL A 176 -7.18 7.79 8.34
CA VAL A 176 -8.13 7.29 9.36
C VAL A 176 -7.49 6.14 10.13
N ARG A 177 -7.99 5.86 11.34
CA ARG A 177 -7.52 4.70 12.11
C ARG A 177 -7.79 3.41 11.35
N PHE A 178 -6.76 2.60 11.16
CA PHE A 178 -6.85 1.35 10.40
C PHE A 178 -7.84 0.36 11.04
N THR A 179 -7.82 0.25 12.36
CA THR A 179 -8.69 -0.68 13.12
C THR A 179 -10.18 -0.37 12.97
N THR A 180 -10.55 0.88 12.68
CA THR A 180 -11.95 1.30 12.49
C THR A 180 -12.35 1.51 11.04
N HIS A 181 -11.41 1.39 10.09
CA HIS A 181 -11.65 1.70 8.69
C HIS A 181 -12.62 0.70 8.05
N GLY A 182 -13.60 1.21 7.28
CA GLY A 182 -14.57 0.37 6.55
C GLY A 182 -15.58 -0.38 7.41
N ILE A 183 -15.56 -0.22 8.74
CA ILE A 183 -16.63 -0.71 9.62
C ILE A 183 -17.83 0.23 9.43
N LYS A 184 -18.90 -0.26 8.82
CA LYS A 184 -20.18 0.46 8.84
C LYS A 184 -20.62 0.51 10.30
N LYS A 185 -20.74 1.73 10.87
CA LYS A 185 -21.43 1.90 12.16
C LYS A 185 -22.83 1.28 11.99
N LYS A 186 -23.12 0.24 12.78
CA LYS A 186 -24.46 -0.33 12.89
C LYS A 186 -25.40 0.71 13.49
#